data_AF-A0A6I6NEK9-F1
#
_entry.id   AF-A0A6I6NEK9-F1
#
_cell.length_a   1.000
_cell.length_b   1.000
_cell.length_c   1.000
_cell.angle_alpha   90.00
_cell.angle_beta   90.00
_cell.angle_gamma   90.00
#
_symmetry.space_group_name_H-M   'P 1'
#
loop_
_entity.id
_entity.type
_entity.pdbx_description
1 polymer ?
#
loop_
_entity_poly.entity_id
_entity_poly.type
_entity_poly.pdbx_seq_one_letter_code
_entity_poly.pdbx_strand_id
1 'polypeptide(L)'
;MGRDAVVLPEAVAVADALLDPAMTELAWADSGADQPRPLPADGALCRRLGERVGREWLGPLAATGYGGPLTSWMGAVIRIRRGVGGLST
;
A
#
# COMPACT_ATOMS: atom_id res chain seq x y z
N MET A 1 -4.75 29.28 12.01
CA MET A 1 -4.43 28.18 12.94
C MET A 1 -4.64 26.89 12.17
N GLY A 2 -3.68 26.30 11.47
CA GLY A 2 -2.31 26.07 11.87
C GLY A 2 -2.05 24.59 11.58
N ARG A 3 -1.61 24.28 10.36
CA ARG A 3 -0.80 23.13 9.99
C ARG A 3 -0.11 23.51 8.68
N ASP A 4 0.97 24.27 8.78
CA ASP A 4 2.07 24.03 7.84
C ASP A 4 2.47 22.59 8.11
N ALA A 5 1.84 21.68 7.36
CA ALA A 5 2.23 20.30 7.34
C ALA A 5 3.61 20.32 6.73
N VAL A 6 4.63 20.35 7.59
CA VAL A 6 5.96 19.90 7.24
C VAL A 6 5.78 18.43 6.90
N VAL A 7 5.33 18.17 5.66
CA VAL A 7 5.24 16.83 5.14
C VAL A 7 6.69 16.41 4.99
N LEU A 8 7.08 15.46 5.83
CA LEU A 8 8.38 14.82 5.75
C LEU A 8 8.57 14.38 4.28
N PRO A 9 9.69 14.70 3.64
CA PRO A 9 9.92 14.36 2.23
C PRO A 9 9.72 12.87 1.94
N GLU A 10 9.94 12.02 2.95
CA GLU A 10 9.67 10.59 2.92
C GLU A 10 8.19 10.26 2.76
N ALA A 11 7.30 11.00 3.44
CA ALA A 11 5.86 10.80 3.32
C ALA A 11 5.35 11.23 1.92
N VAL A 12 5.93 12.29 1.33
CA VAL A 12 5.66 12.68 -0.05
C VAL A 12 6.12 11.60 -1.03
N ALA A 13 7.34 11.08 -0.85
CA ALA A 13 7.88 10.03 -1.70
C ALA A 13 7.08 8.71 -1.63
N VAL A 14 6.60 8.35 -0.43
CA VAL A 14 5.71 7.19 -0.26
C VAL A 14 4.37 7.43 -0.94
N ALA A 15 3.76 8.61 -0.76
CA ALA A 15 2.49 8.94 -1.41
C ALA A 15 2.61 8.91 -2.93
N ASP A 16 3.68 9.49 -3.50
CA ASP A 16 3.97 9.45 -4.93
C ASP A 16 4.14 8.02 -5.44
N ALA A 17 4.92 7.19 -4.74
CA ALA A 17 5.11 5.79 -5.10
C ALA A 17 3.78 5.02 -5.14
N LEU A 18 2.86 5.27 -4.20
CA LEU A 18 1.56 4.60 -4.13
C LEU A 18 0.58 5.03 -5.24
N LEU A 19 0.86 6.09 -5.99
CA LEU A 19 0.08 6.46 -7.17
C LEU A 19 0.36 5.54 -8.37
N ASP A 20 1.46 4.80 -8.36
CA ASP A 20 1.80 3.90 -9.45
C ASP A 20 0.85 2.69 -9.48
N PRO A 21 0.19 2.40 -10.63
CA PRO A 21 -0.69 1.24 -10.77
C PRO A 21 -0.02 -0.09 -10.41
N ALA A 22 1.29 -0.23 -10.66
CA ALA A 22 2.03 -1.43 -10.28
C ALA A 22 2.01 -1.68 -8.76
N MET A 23 1.95 -0.62 -7.94
CA MET A 23 1.80 -0.78 -6.50
C MET A 23 0.43 -1.33 -6.13
N THR A 24 -0.63 -0.94 -6.85
CA THR A 24 -1.97 -1.51 -6.62
C THR A 24 -2.06 -2.99 -7.04
N GLU A 25 -1.33 -3.41 -8.07
CA GLU A 25 -1.20 -4.82 -8.46
C GLU A 25 -0.47 -5.64 -7.41
N LEU A 26 0.62 -5.12 -6.85
CA LEU A 26 1.36 -5.78 -5.78
C LEU A 26 0.52 -5.94 -4.51
N ALA A 27 -0.22 -4.89 -4.11
CA ALA A 27 -1.15 -4.96 -2.98
C ALA A 27 -2.25 -6.01 -3.20
N TRP A 28 -2.77 -6.11 -4.43
CA TRP A 28 -3.76 -7.12 -4.80
C TRP A 28 -3.19 -8.54 -4.75
N ALA A 29 -2.01 -8.76 -5.33
CA ALA A 29 -1.33 -10.05 -5.29
C ALA A 29 -1.00 -10.47 -3.85
N ASP A 30 -0.51 -9.56 -3.02
CA ASP A 30 -0.21 -9.82 -1.60
C ASP A 30 -1.46 -10.23 -0.82
N SER A 31 -2.64 -9.68 -1.16
CA SER A 31 -3.93 -10.04 -0.55
C SER A 31 -4.46 -11.44 -0.92
N GLY A 32 -3.77 -12.15 -1.82
CA GLY A 32 -4.22 -13.42 -2.38
C GLY A 32 -5.17 -13.29 -3.55
N ALA A 33 -5.36 -12.07 -4.06
CA ALA A 33 -6.25 -11.76 -5.18
C ALA A 33 -7.67 -12.31 -4.96
N ASP A 34 -8.12 -13.19 -5.87
CA ASP A 34 -9.43 -13.84 -5.85
C ASP A 34 -9.61 -14.82 -4.69
N GLN A 35 -8.51 -15.29 -4.08
CA GLN A 35 -8.53 -16.13 -2.89
C GLN A 35 -7.96 -15.37 -1.69
N PRO A 36 -8.81 -14.74 -0.87
CA PRO A 36 -8.35 -13.92 0.24
C PRO A 36 -7.41 -14.69 1.18
N ARG A 37 -6.25 -14.12 1.44
CA ARG A 37 -5.29 -14.62 2.44
C ARG A 37 -4.86 -13.51 3.40
N PRO A 38 -4.34 -13.85 4.59
CA PRO A 38 -3.69 -12.88 5.45
C PRO A 38 -2.57 -12.16 4.69
N LEU A 39 -2.52 -10.83 4.77
CA LEU A 39 -1.42 -10.09 4.14
C LEU A 39 -0.10 -10.50 4.79
N PRO A 40 0.94 -10.81 3.99
CA PRO A 40 2.28 -11.04 4.52
C PRO A 40 2.85 -9.74 5.09
N ALA A 41 3.65 -9.83 6.16
CA ALA A 41 4.28 -8.66 6.79
C ALA A 41 5.21 -8.00 5.78
N ASP A 42 6.19 -8.76 5.28
CA ASP A 42 7.10 -8.32 4.24
C ASP A 42 6.61 -8.78 2.85
N GLY A 43 5.43 -8.31 2.45
CA GLY A 43 4.87 -8.55 1.12
C GLY A 43 5.68 -7.91 0.00
N ALA A 44 5.40 -8.33 -1.24
CA ALA A 44 6.07 -7.78 -2.42
C ALA A 44 5.87 -6.26 -2.55
N LEU A 45 4.72 -5.75 -2.10
CA LEU A 45 4.45 -4.32 -2.00
C LEU A 45 5.45 -3.60 -1.09
N CYS A 46 5.64 -4.08 0.14
CA CYS A 46 6.49 -3.44 1.14
C CYS A 46 7.95 -3.39 0.66
N ARG A 47 8.45 -4.49 0.10
CA ARG A 47 9.79 -4.54 -0.49
C ARG A 47 9.95 -3.56 -1.64
N ARG A 48 9.00 -3.56 -2.57
CA ARG A 48 9.03 -2.66 -3.74
C ARG A 48 8.92 -1.19 -3.35
N LEU A 49 8.14 -0.88 -2.31
CA LEU A 49 8.01 0.46 -1.77
C LEU A 49 9.37 0.97 -1.27
N GLY A 50 10.09 0.16 -0.47
CA GLY A 50 11.42 0.50 0.04
C GLY A 50 12.44 0.75 -1.07
N GLU A 51 12.46 -0.08 -2.11
CA GLU A 51 13.30 0.11 -3.29
C GLU A 51 12.99 1.43 -4.01
N ARG A 52 11.71 1.72 -4.26
CA ARG A 52 11.27 2.90 -5.02
C ARG A 52 11.59 4.22 -4.35
N VAL A 53 11.47 4.27 -3.03
CA VAL A 53 11.82 5.47 -2.26
C VAL A 53 13.32 5.56 -1.95
N GLY A 54 14.13 4.62 -2.45
CA GLY A 54 15.58 4.57 -2.23
C GLY A 54 15.98 4.28 -0.78
N ARG A 55 15.07 3.66 -0.01
CA ARG A 55 15.23 3.37 1.42
C ARG A 55 14.72 1.96 1.68
N GLU A 56 15.56 0.97 1.43
CA GLU A 56 15.19 -0.44 1.59
C GLU A 56 14.69 -0.77 3.01
N TRP A 57 15.17 -0.04 4.03
CA TRP A 57 14.71 -0.16 5.43
C TRP A 57 13.23 0.23 5.64
N LEU A 58 12.63 1.01 4.74
CA LEU A 58 11.21 1.37 4.82
C LEU A 58 10.29 0.18 4.50
N GLY A 59 10.74 -0.79 3.70
CA GLY A 59 9.95 -2.00 3.43
C GLY A 59 9.69 -2.81 4.70
N PRO A 60 10.73 -3.21 5.44
CA PRO A 60 10.59 -3.88 6.73
C PRO A 60 9.85 -3.06 7.81
N LEU A 61 9.91 -1.73 7.79
CA LEU A 61 9.12 -0.91 8.73
C LEU A 61 7.64 -0.79 8.32
N ALA A 62 7.37 -0.68 7.02
CA ALA A 62 6.00 -0.73 6.50
C ALA A 62 5.34 -2.08 6.86
N ALA A 63 6.13 -3.15 6.83
CA ALA A 63 5.72 -4.50 7.21
C ALA A 63 5.29 -4.65 8.68
N THR A 64 5.83 -3.85 9.61
CA THR A 64 5.47 -3.94 11.04
C THR A 64 4.30 -3.05 11.41
N GLY A 65 3.91 -2.10 10.54
CA GLY A 65 2.84 -1.13 10.75
C GLY A 65 1.42 -1.68 10.54
N TYR A 66 1.12 -2.89 11.01
CA TYR A 66 -0.21 -3.53 10.94
C TYR A 66 -1.24 -2.71 11.72
N GLY A 67 -1.87 -1.74 11.05
CA GLY A 67 -2.79 -0.76 11.64
C GLY A 67 -2.57 0.67 11.16
N GLY A 68 -1.53 0.93 10.36
CA GLY A 68 -1.20 2.26 9.85
C GLY A 68 -1.89 2.65 8.53
N PRO A 69 -1.64 3.88 8.04
CA PRO A 69 -2.21 4.41 6.79
C PRO A 69 -1.98 3.52 5.57
N LEU A 70 -0.83 2.84 5.48
CA LEU A 70 -0.52 1.92 4.39
C LEU A 70 -1.45 0.70 4.39
N THR A 71 -1.74 0.11 5.55
CA THR A 71 -2.70 -0.98 5.68
C THR A 71 -4.11 -0.54 5.29
N SER A 72 -4.49 0.68 5.65
CA SER A 72 -5.77 1.28 5.24
C SER A 72 -5.87 1.43 3.72
N TRP A 73 -4.80 1.95 3.08
CA TRP A 73 -4.71 2.07 1.63
C TRP A 73 -4.78 0.71 0.93
N MET A 74 -4.02 -0.30 1.39
CA MET A 74 -4.11 -1.66 0.85
C MET A 74 -5.53 -2.22 0.96
N GLY A 75 -6.18 -2.05 2.11
CA GLY A 75 -7.57 -2.45 2.32
C GLY A 75 -8.55 -1.76 1.36
N ALA A 76 -8.32 -0.48 1.04
CA ALA A 76 -9.12 0.26 0.06
C ALA A 76 -8.96 -0.31 -1.36
N VAL A 77 -7.71 -0.54 -1.81
CA VAL A 77 -7.42 -1.17 -3.11
C VAL A 77 -8.12 -2.53 -3.24
N ILE A 78 -7.97 -3.38 -2.22
CA ILE A 78 -8.57 -4.72 -2.21
C ILE A 78 -10.11 -4.63 -2.27
N ARG A 79 -10.72 -3.73 -1.50
CA ARG A 79 -12.18 -3.56 -1.48
C ARG A 79 -12.71 -3.05 -2.81
N ILE A 80 -12.04 -2.08 -3.43
CA ILE A 80 -12.42 -1.55 -4.75
C ILE A 80 -12.38 -2.68 -5.77
N ARG A 81 -11.29 -3.45 -5.83
CA ARG A 81 -11.14 -4.54 -6.80
C ARG A 81 -12.15 -5.66 -6.59
N ARG A 82 -12.47 -6.00 -5.34
CA ARG A 82 -13.52 -6.97 -5.01
C ARG A 82 -14.94 -6.44 -5.28
N GLY A 83 -15.12 -5.12 -5.28
CA GLY A 83 -16.41 -4.43 -5.48
C GLY A 83 -16.74 -4.06 -6.92
N VAL A 84 -15.82 -4.24 -7.89
CA VAL A 84 -16.09 -4.06 -9.33
C VAL A 84 -16.76 -5.29 -9.96
N GLY A 85 -17.01 -6.37 -9.20
CA GLY A 85 -17.81 -7.54 -9.62
C GLY A 85 -19.30 -7.50 -9.23
N GLY A 86 -19.82 -6.37 -8.76
CA GLY A 86 -21.16 -6.26 -8.15
C GLY A 86 -22.20 -5.45 -8.93
N LEU A 87 -21.98 -5.14 -10.20
CA LEU A 87 -22.95 -4.46 -11.05
C LEU A 87 -22.99 -5.13 -12.43
N SER A 88 -23.61 -6.30 -12.49
CA SER A 88 -24.17 -6.80 -13.76
C SER A 88 -25.53 -6.12 -13.94
N THR A 89 -25.61 -5.25 -14.95
CA THR A 89 -26.87 -4.85 -15.58
C THR A 89 -27.45 -6.03 -16.34
#